data_AF-A0AAD7MQ32-F1
#
_entry.id   AF-A0AAD7MQ32-F1
#
_cell.length_a   1.000
_cell.length_b   1.000
_cell.length_c   1.000
_cell.angle_alpha   90.00
_cell.angle_beta   90.00
_cell.angle_gamma   90.00
#
_symmetry.space_group_name_H-M   'P 1'
#
loop_
_entity.id
_entity.type
_entity.pdbx_description
1 polymer ?
#
loop_
_entity_poly.entity_id
_entity_poly.type
_entity_poly.pdbx_seq_one_letter_code
_entity_poly.pdbx_strand_id
1 'polypeptide(L)'
;MRQCDGINSVLDGIITEPDTCNFDPGALLCTDGRRLDSCLLPPQIAALHKIYSPLYGKRGDVIYPRFDPGAEGDSGCDLFSGRIVSRAEVPPHSLLCPPP
;
A
#
# COMPACT_ATOMS: atom_id res chain seq x y z
N MET A 1 8.16 2.18 5.12
CA MET A 1 9.37 2.81 5.71
C MET A 1 10.15 1.88 6.63
N ARG A 2 9.78 1.65 7.91
CA ARG A 2 10.61 0.89 8.88
C ARG A 2 11.10 -0.50 8.44
N GLN A 3 10.37 -1.18 7.56
CA GLN A 3 10.74 -2.52 7.07
C GLN A 3 11.53 -2.50 5.75
N CYS A 4 11.53 -1.38 5.01
CA CYS A 4 12.04 -1.32 3.64
C CYS A 4 13.13 -0.26 3.42
N ASP A 5 13.09 0.82 4.19
CA ASP A 5 14.06 1.91 4.12
C ASP A 5 15.43 1.39 4.61
N GLY A 6 16.50 1.67 3.88
CA GLY A 6 17.83 1.19 4.21
C GLY A 6 18.17 -0.25 3.83
N ILE A 7 17.32 -0.97 3.06
CA ILE A 7 17.73 -2.26 2.47
C ILE A 7 19.00 -2.09 1.62
N ASN A 8 19.16 -0.92 1.00
CA ASN A 8 20.33 -0.52 0.21
C ASN A 8 21.44 0.17 1.04
N SER A 9 21.41 0.08 2.38
CA SER A 9 22.34 0.74 3.32
C SER A 9 22.25 2.26 3.42
N VAL A 10 21.18 2.90 2.93
CA VAL A 10 20.92 4.34 3.11
C VAL A 10 19.56 4.55 3.78
N LEU A 11 19.55 5.23 4.92
CA LEU A 11 18.33 5.58 5.67
C LEU A 11 17.99 7.05 5.44
N ASP A 12 17.32 7.33 4.33
CA ASP A 12 16.93 8.69 3.92
C ASP A 12 15.42 8.86 3.77
N GLY A 13 14.64 7.83 4.09
CA GLY A 13 13.19 7.85 3.90
C GLY A 13 12.77 7.58 2.46
N ILE A 14 13.62 7.01 1.61
CA ILE A 14 13.31 6.67 0.22
C ILE A 14 13.51 5.16 0.00
N ILE A 15 12.46 4.50 -0.50
CA ILE A 15 12.54 3.11 -0.93
C ILE A 15 12.99 3.10 -2.40
N THR A 16 14.27 2.85 -2.63
CA THR A 16 14.86 2.84 -3.99
C THR A 16 14.74 1.48 -4.70
N GLU A 17 14.58 0.40 -3.93
CA GLU A 17 14.49 -0.98 -4.44
C GLU A 17 13.23 -1.70 -3.91
N PRO A 18 12.02 -1.25 -4.28
CA PRO A 18 10.76 -1.80 -3.75
C PRO A 18 10.56 -3.29 -4.08
N ASP A 19 11.16 -3.78 -5.17
CA ASP A 19 11.14 -5.20 -5.54
C ASP A 19 11.80 -6.09 -4.48
N THR A 20 12.82 -5.57 -3.79
CA THR A 20 13.57 -6.30 -2.76
C THR A 20 12.90 -6.22 -1.38
N CYS A 21 11.97 -5.28 -1.18
CA CYS A 21 11.25 -5.20 0.08
C CYS A 21 10.10 -6.20 0.17
N ASN A 22 10.23 -7.16 1.08
CA ASN A 22 9.14 -8.06 1.46
C ASN A 22 8.40 -7.48 2.68
N PHE A 23 7.58 -6.46 2.43
CA PHE A 23 6.78 -5.82 3.49
C PHE A 23 5.77 -6.81 4.08
N ASP A 24 5.80 -6.97 5.40
CA ASP A 24 4.84 -7.76 6.17
C ASP A 24 3.87 -6.83 6.93
N PRO A 25 2.60 -6.72 6.50
CA PRO A 25 1.60 -5.92 7.20
C PRO A 25 1.22 -6.52 8.56
N GLY A 26 1.50 -7.81 8.83
CA GLY A 26 1.16 -8.48 10.09
C GLY A 26 1.73 -7.79 11.33
N ALA A 27 2.85 -7.09 11.18
CA ALA A 27 3.45 -6.25 12.23
C ALA A 27 2.56 -5.07 12.67
N LEU A 28 1.49 -4.75 11.93
CA LEU A 28 0.53 -3.69 12.24
C LEU A 28 -0.75 -4.22 12.90
N LEU A 29 -0.87 -5.52 13.17
CA LEU A 29 -2.08 -6.10 13.75
C LEU A 29 -2.35 -5.55 15.16
N CYS A 30 -3.60 -5.15 15.43
CA CYS A 30 -4.01 -4.74 16.78
C CYS A 30 -3.96 -5.91 17.78
N THR A 31 -3.25 -5.72 18.90
CA THR A 31 -3.15 -6.73 19.97
C THR A 31 -4.48 -6.98 20.69
N ASP A 32 -5.28 -5.92 20.87
CA ASP A 32 -6.47 -5.95 21.71
C ASP A 32 -7.76 -6.15 20.91
N GLY A 33 -7.64 -6.37 19.58
CA GLY A 33 -8.77 -6.49 18.65
C GLY A 33 -9.63 -5.23 18.50
N ARG A 34 -9.27 -4.14 19.19
CA ARG A 34 -9.94 -2.84 19.10
C ARG A 34 -9.34 -2.02 17.97
N ARG A 35 -10.21 -1.33 17.22
CA ARG A 35 -9.79 -0.37 16.20
C ARG A 35 -9.10 0.81 16.87
N LEU A 36 -7.85 1.04 16.51
CA LEU A 36 -7.06 2.20 16.91
C LEU A 36 -6.41 2.80 15.66
N ASP A 37 -6.06 4.07 15.70
CA ASP A 37 -5.39 4.73 14.57
C ASP A 37 -3.96 4.22 14.35
N SER A 38 -3.39 3.52 15.34
CA SER A 38 -2.02 3.00 15.33
C SER A 38 -1.87 1.55 14.87
N CYS A 39 -2.98 0.83 14.64
CA CYS A 39 -2.96 -0.58 14.28
C CYS A 39 -4.14 -0.96 13.37
N LEU A 40 -4.06 -2.13 12.76
CA LEU A 40 -5.00 -2.63 11.78
C LEU A 40 -5.70 -3.90 12.28
N LEU A 41 -6.98 -4.02 11.94
CA LEU A 41 -7.77 -5.20 12.22
C LEU A 41 -7.45 -6.33 11.22
N PRO A 42 -7.75 -7.61 11.56
CA PRO A 42 -7.47 -8.73 10.66
C PRO A 42 -7.98 -8.57 9.21
N PRO A 43 -9.20 -8.01 8.96
CA PRO A 43 -9.65 -7.77 7.59
C PRO A 43 -8.82 -6.73 6.82
N GLN A 44 -8.27 -5.73 7.51
CA GLN A 44 -7.40 -4.71 6.90
C GLN A 44 -6.02 -5.30 6.57
N ILE A 45 -5.47 -6.13 7.45
CA ILE A 45 -4.24 -6.89 7.20
C ILE A 45 -4.41 -7.79 5.96
N ALA A 46 -5.53 -8.52 5.88
CA ALA A 46 -5.84 -9.36 4.73
C ALA A 46 -5.98 -8.56 3.43
N ALA A 47 -6.47 -7.32 3.49
CA ALA A 47 -6.51 -6.42 2.34
C ALA A 47 -5.10 -6.00 1.90
N LEU A 48 -4.23 -5.61 2.84
CA LEU A 48 -2.84 -5.24 2.52
C LEU A 48 -2.06 -6.39 1.89
N HIS A 49 -2.22 -7.63 2.38
CA HIS A 49 -1.60 -8.79 1.72
C HIS A 49 -2.00 -8.92 0.25
N LYS A 50 -3.25 -8.58 -0.12
CA LYS A 50 -3.68 -8.59 -1.51
C LYS A 50 -3.09 -7.43 -2.32
N ILE A 51 -3.02 -6.23 -1.74
CA ILE A 51 -2.46 -5.04 -2.39
C ILE A 51 -0.97 -5.26 -2.73
N TYR A 52 -0.20 -5.80 -1.79
CA TYR A 52 1.22 -6.08 -1.97
C TYR A 52 1.52 -7.46 -2.59
N SER A 53 0.51 -8.11 -3.18
CA SER A 53 0.68 -9.33 -3.98
C SER A 53 0.37 -9.08 -5.44
N PRO A 54 0.98 -9.84 -6.38
CA PRO A 54 0.57 -9.79 -7.78
C PRO A 54 -0.90 -10.17 -7.96
N LEU A 55 -1.56 -9.59 -8.95
CA LEU A 55 -2.89 -10.01 -9.36
C LEU A 55 -2.79 -11.24 -10.26
N TYR A 56 -3.41 -12.33 -9.83
CA TYR A 56 -3.45 -13.58 -10.59
C TYR A 56 -4.77 -13.75 -11.34
N GLY A 57 -4.68 -14.25 -12.56
CA GLY A 57 -5.81 -14.68 -13.39
C GLY A 57 -6.36 -16.02 -12.96
N LYS A 58 -7.50 -16.40 -13.57
CA LYS A 58 -8.18 -17.67 -13.28
C LYS A 58 -7.32 -18.91 -13.52
N ARG A 59 -6.27 -18.80 -14.35
CA ARG A 59 -5.35 -19.90 -14.66
C ARG A 59 -4.04 -19.83 -13.86
N GLY A 60 -3.94 -18.90 -12.90
CA GLY A 60 -2.73 -18.68 -12.10
C GLY A 60 -1.65 -17.86 -12.79
N ASP A 61 -1.92 -17.30 -13.97
CA ASP A 61 -1.04 -16.37 -14.66
C ASP A 61 -1.06 -14.98 -13.99
N VAL A 62 0.10 -14.33 -13.90
CA VAL A 62 0.19 -12.96 -13.38
C VAL A 62 -0.41 -12.00 -14.42
N ILE A 63 -1.45 -11.28 -14.04
CA ILE A 63 -2.13 -10.27 -14.86
C ILE A 63 -1.50 -8.89 -14.63
N TYR A 64 -1.19 -8.57 -13.38
CA TYR A 64 -0.66 -7.27 -12.98
C TYR A 64 0.32 -7.45 -11.82
N PRO A 65 1.45 -6.71 -11.80
CA PRO A 65 2.39 -6.77 -10.68
C PRO A 65 1.74 -6.32 -9.36
N ARG A 66 2.43 -6.56 -8.25
CA ARG A 66 2.01 -6.03 -6.95
C ARG A 66 2.09 -4.50 -6.93
N PHE A 67 1.41 -3.90 -5.95
CA PHE A 67 1.67 -2.51 -5.59
C PHE A 67 3.00 -2.39 -4.83
N ASP A 68 3.77 -1.34 -5.10
CA ASP A 68 5.08 -1.16 -4.48
C ASP A 68 4.97 -0.50 -3.09
N PRO A 69 5.64 -1.06 -2.06
CA PRO A 69 5.79 -0.38 -0.77
C PRO A 69 6.47 0.98 -0.92
N GLY A 70 5.89 2.03 -0.36
CA GLY A 70 6.35 3.42 -0.47
C GLY A 70 5.49 4.30 -1.38
N ALA A 71 4.63 3.72 -2.21
CA ALA A 71 3.74 4.47 -3.10
C ALA A 71 2.38 4.85 -2.46
N GLU A 72 2.19 4.65 -1.15
CA GLU A 72 0.90 4.79 -0.46
C GLU A 72 0.42 6.24 -0.32
N GLY A 73 1.32 7.22 -0.43
CA GLY A 73 1.05 8.64 -0.12
C GLY A 73 -0.09 9.25 -0.95
N ASP A 74 0.01 9.19 -2.28
CA ASP A 74 -1.01 9.76 -3.18
C ASP A 74 -2.02 8.71 -3.68
N SER A 75 -1.69 7.42 -3.60
CA SER A 75 -2.50 6.33 -4.16
C SER A 75 -3.77 6.01 -3.35
N GLY A 76 -3.83 6.39 -2.07
CA GLY A 76 -5.00 6.17 -1.22
C GLY A 76 -6.29 6.82 -1.75
N CYS A 77 -6.17 8.01 -2.35
CA CYS A 77 -7.32 8.81 -2.80
C CYS A 77 -7.79 8.40 -4.20
N ASP A 78 -6.88 7.93 -5.05
CA ASP A 78 -7.18 7.63 -6.44
C ASP A 78 -7.37 6.13 -6.70
N LEU A 79 -6.47 5.29 -6.20
CA LEU A 79 -6.46 3.86 -6.50
C LEU A 79 -7.27 3.03 -5.50
N PHE A 80 -7.26 3.40 -4.22
CA PHE A 80 -7.88 2.62 -3.14
C PHE A 80 -9.16 3.24 -2.55
N SER A 81 -9.64 4.35 -3.12
CA SER A 81 -10.87 5.01 -2.65
C SER A 81 -12.16 4.29 -3.03
N GLY A 82 -12.07 3.25 -3.88
CA GLY A 82 -13.24 2.54 -4.41
C GLY A 82 -14.04 3.36 -5.44
N ARG A 83 -13.52 4.52 -5.86
CA ARG A 83 -14.09 5.34 -6.92
C ARG A 83 -13.55 4.87 -8.27
N ILE A 84 -14.41 4.83 -9.28
CA ILE A 84 -13.97 4.64 -10.67
C ILE A 84 -13.34 5.97 -11.10
N VAL A 85 -12.02 6.06 -11.07
CA VAL A 85 -11.31 7.23 -11.60
C VAL A 85 -11.41 7.25 -13.12
N SER A 86 -12.09 8.25 -13.68
CA SER A 86 -12.10 8.47 -15.12
C SER A 86 -10.89 9.29 -15.55
N ARG A 87 -10.40 9.08 -16.79
CA ARG A 87 -9.21 9.77 -17.32
C ARG A 87 -9.35 11.31 -17.37
N ALA A 88 -10.55 11.85 -17.19
CA ALA A 88 -10.83 13.28 -17.18
C ALA A 88 -10.75 13.93 -15.78
N GLU A 89 -10.65 13.13 -14.71
CA GLU A 89 -10.75 13.62 -13.32
C GLU A 89 -9.45 13.59 -12.54
N VAL A 90 -8.32 13.20 -13.16
CA VAL A 90 -6.99 13.29 -12.52
C VAL A 90 -6.68 14.78 -12.31
N PRO A 91 -6.75 15.30 -11.07
CA PRO A 91 -6.50 16.72 -10.84
C PRO A 91 -5.03 16.99 -11.14
N PRO A 92 -4.67 18.09 -11.83
CA PRO A 92 -3.28 18.47 -11.95
C PRO A 92 -2.78 18.77 -10.53
N HIS A 93 -1.82 17.95 -10.06
CA HIS A 93 -0.96 18.17 -8.90
C HIS A 93 -1.43 19.30 -7.96
N SER A 94 -2.19 19.00 -6.89
CA SER A 94 -2.29 19.80 -5.64
C SER A 94 -3.63 19.67 -4.92
N LEU A 95 -4.09 18.47 -4.56
CA LEU A 95 -5.00 18.36 -3.41
C LEU A 95 -4.69 17.07 -2.67
N LEU A 96 -3.94 17.23 -1.57
CA LEU A 96 -3.82 16.20 -0.54
C LEU A 96 -5.18 15.58 -0.28
N CYS A 97 -5.23 14.25 -0.08
CA CYS A 97 -6.40 13.60 0.50
C CYS A 97 -6.92 14.46 1.64
N PRO A 98 -8.18 14.94 1.61
CA PRO A 98 -8.75 15.54 2.80
C PRO A 98 -8.70 14.47 3.91
N PRO A 99 -8.21 14.80 5.11
CA PRO A 99 -8.22 13.86 6.23
C PRO A 99 -9.66 13.44 6.55
N PRO A 100 -9.85 12.23 7.14
CA PRO A 100 -11.17 11.75 7.54
C PRO A 100 -11.87 12.67 8.55
#